data_AF-A0A960STZ8-F1
#
_entry.id   AF-A0A960STZ8-F1
#
_cell.length_a   1.000
_cell.length_b   1.000
_cell.length_c   1.000
_cell.angle_alpha   90.00
_cell.angle_beta   90.00
_cell.angle_gamma   90.00
#
_symmetry.space_group_name_H-M   'P 1'
#
loop_
_entity.id
_entity.type
_entity.pdbx_description
1 polymer ?
#
loop_
_entity_poly.entity_id
_entity_poly.type
_entity_poly.pdbx_seq_one_letter_code
_entity_poly.pdbx_strand_id
1 'polypeptide(L)'
;MVSWLAQNWFDLLQTLGIVGGLFHAGASLHFDTKVRKTEINLSLTESHREIWQQMVEQPALSRILDPNADPKEEPIKPEERRFVNLVVMHVIATHNAIKEGVHADLPGLEDDVRALLALPIPREVVRAMLTYQSPEVRSYLQKLL
;
A
#
# COMPACT_ATOMS: atom_id res chain seq x y z
N MET A 1 -21.77 -55.71 3.72
CA MET A 1 -21.82 -54.23 3.84
C MET A 1 -22.07 -53.77 5.26
N VAL A 2 -23.14 -54.21 5.93
CA VAL A 2 -23.44 -53.80 7.32
C VAL A 2 -22.36 -54.20 8.34
N SER A 3 -21.76 -55.40 8.24
CA SER A 3 -20.71 -55.83 9.19
C SER A 3 -19.40 -55.05 9.04
N TRP A 4 -19.03 -54.69 7.81
CA TRP A 4 -17.84 -53.88 7.52
C TRP A 4 -18.02 -52.47 8.07
N LEU A 5 -19.22 -51.89 7.91
CA LEU A 5 -19.54 -50.57 8.45
C LEU A 5 -19.51 -50.58 9.99
N ALA A 6 -20.04 -51.63 10.63
CA ALA A 6 -20.01 -51.78 12.09
C ALA A 6 -18.59 -51.94 12.66
N GLN A 7 -17.64 -52.46 11.88
CA GLN A 7 -16.23 -52.59 12.31
C GLN A 7 -15.40 -51.34 12.03
N ASN A 8 -15.67 -50.61 10.95
CA ASN A 8 -14.85 -49.49 10.49
C ASN A 8 -15.50 -48.10 10.70
N TRP A 9 -16.64 -48.02 11.41
CA TRP A 9 -17.38 -46.75 11.59
C TRP A 9 -16.54 -45.67 12.28
N PHE A 10 -15.69 -46.07 13.24
CA PHE A 10 -14.81 -45.16 13.96
C PHE A 10 -13.68 -44.65 13.07
N ASP A 11 -13.05 -45.52 12.26
CA ASP A 11 -12.01 -45.14 11.30
C ASP A 11 -12.55 -44.19 10.22
N LEU A 12 -13.78 -44.44 9.76
CA LEU A 12 -14.51 -43.53 8.87
C LEU A 12 -14.73 -42.16 9.51
N LEU A 13 -15.20 -42.12 10.76
CA LEU A 13 -15.43 -40.88 11.48
C LEU A 13 -14.12 -40.13 11.76
N GLN A 14 -13.05 -40.84 12.12
CA GLN A 14 -11.72 -40.28 12.32
C GLN A 14 -11.17 -39.69 11.02
N THR A 15 -11.28 -40.42 9.90
CA THR A 15 -10.85 -39.94 8.58
C THR A 15 -11.66 -38.72 8.15
N LEU A 16 -12.99 -38.74 8.33
CA LEU A 16 -13.85 -37.60 8.05
C LEU A 16 -13.51 -36.39 8.93
N GLY A 17 -13.16 -36.62 10.21
CA GLY A 17 -12.71 -35.58 11.13
C GLY A 17 -11.39 -34.95 10.69
N ILE A 18 -10.39 -35.75 10.29
CA ILE A 18 -9.10 -35.26 9.80
C ILE A 18 -9.28 -34.49 8.49
N VAL A 19 -9.96 -35.07 7.51
CA VAL A 19 -10.18 -34.45 6.20
C VAL A 19 -11.03 -33.20 6.33
N GLY A 20 -12.11 -33.26 7.12
CA GLY A 20 -12.98 -32.12 7.40
C GLY A 20 -12.26 -31.00 8.15
N GLY A 21 -11.43 -31.34 9.14
CA GLY A 21 -10.61 -30.39 9.88
C GLY A 21 -9.58 -29.68 8.99
N LEU A 22 -8.91 -30.43 8.10
CA LEU A 22 -7.98 -29.86 7.12
C LEU A 22 -8.67 -28.95 6.11
N PHE A 23 -9.84 -29.36 5.60
CA PHE A 23 -10.63 -28.54 4.68
C PHE A 23 -11.11 -27.26 5.36
N HIS A 24 -11.60 -27.34 6.60
CA HIS A 24 -12.01 -26.19 7.39
C HIS A 24 -10.83 -25.25 7.66
N ALA A 25 -9.66 -25.76 8.04
CA ALA A 25 -8.46 -24.96 8.23
C ALA A 25 -8.05 -24.24 6.95
N GLY A 26 -8.06 -24.95 5.81
CA GLY A 26 -7.78 -24.36 4.49
C GLY A 26 -8.78 -23.26 4.11
N ALA A 27 -10.09 -23.50 4.33
CA ALA A 27 -11.13 -22.51 4.09
C ALA A 27 -10.97 -21.27 4.98
N SER A 28 -10.67 -21.46 6.27
CA SER A 28 -10.42 -20.37 7.23
C SER A 28 -9.26 -19.50 6.78
N LEU A 29 -8.12 -20.09 6.40
CA LEU A 29 -6.95 -19.35 5.90
C LEU A 29 -7.26 -18.55 4.63
N HIS A 30 -8.10 -19.10 3.75
CA HIS A 30 -8.54 -18.41 2.55
C HIS A 30 -9.43 -17.20 2.86
N PHE A 31 -10.38 -17.34 3.79
CA PHE A 31 -11.22 -16.23 4.25
C PHE A 31 -10.39 -15.15 4.96
N ASP A 32 -9.48 -15.53 5.86
CA ASP A 32 -8.59 -14.59 6.56
C ASP A 32 -7.75 -13.76 5.58
N THR A 33 -7.26 -14.39 4.50
CA THR A 33 -6.53 -13.69 3.45
C THR A 33 -7.41 -12.66 2.75
N LYS A 34 -8.66 -13.00 2.43
CA LYS A 34 -9.61 -12.07 1.80
C LYS A 34 -9.95 -10.88 2.70
N VAL A 35 -10.21 -11.14 3.98
CA VAL A 35 -10.51 -10.09 4.96
C VAL A 35 -9.33 -9.12 5.07
N ARG A 36 -8.11 -9.64 5.22
CA ARG A 36 -6.89 -8.82 5.34
C ARG A 36 -6.66 -7.93 4.12
N LYS A 37 -6.91 -8.43 2.90
CA LYS A 37 -6.80 -7.62 1.68
C LYS A 37 -7.80 -6.45 1.69
N THR A 38 -9.04 -6.70 2.11
CA THR A 38 -10.06 -5.65 2.24
C THR A 38 -9.66 -4.61 3.28
N GLU A 39 -9.15 -5.03 4.44
CA GLU A 39 -8.68 -4.12 5.50
C GLU A 39 -7.51 -3.25 5.02
N ILE A 40 -6.52 -3.83 4.33
CA ILE A 40 -5.39 -3.08 3.76
C ILE A 40 -5.89 -2.05 2.75
N ASN A 41 -6.81 -2.42 1.86
CA ASN A 41 -7.37 -1.50 0.88
C ASN A 41 -8.09 -0.32 1.54
N LEU A 42 -8.88 -0.59 2.58
CA LEU A 42 -9.57 0.45 3.33
C LEU A 42 -8.58 1.37 4.05
N SER A 43 -7.55 0.80 4.69
CA SER A 43 -6.52 1.55 5.40
C SER A 43 -5.67 2.43 4.47
N LEU A 44 -5.31 1.93 3.27
CA LEU A 44 -4.62 2.74 2.25
C LEU A 44 -5.52 3.89 1.77
N THR A 45 -6.80 3.62 1.54
CA THR A 45 -7.76 4.64 1.10
C THR A 45 -7.95 5.72 2.17
N GLU A 46 -8.06 5.32 3.43
CA GLU A 46 -8.17 6.23 4.57
C GLU A 46 -6.90 7.09 4.71
N SER A 47 -5.72 6.46 4.67
CA SER A 47 -4.43 7.16 4.71
C SER A 47 -4.31 8.17 3.58
N HIS A 48 -4.73 7.80 2.37
CA HIS A 48 -4.74 8.70 1.21
C HIS A 48 -5.60 9.93 1.47
N ARG A 49 -6.85 9.71 1.92
CA ARG A 49 -7.79 10.79 2.24
C ARG A 49 -7.25 11.70 3.33
N GLU A 50 -6.70 11.16 4.40
CA GLU A 50 -6.13 11.93 5.52
C GLU A 50 -4.96 12.81 5.08
N ILE A 51 -4.08 12.29 4.21
CA ILE A 51 -2.99 13.07 3.65
C ILE A 51 -3.55 14.24 2.85
N TRP A 52 -4.41 13.98 1.86
CA TRP A 52 -4.93 15.04 0.99
C TRP A 52 -5.85 16.03 1.71
N GLN A 53 -6.54 15.62 2.77
CA GLN A 53 -7.32 16.51 3.61
C GLN A 53 -6.46 17.61 4.23
N GLN A 54 -5.20 17.35 4.60
CA GLN A 54 -4.29 18.38 5.11
C GLN A 54 -4.06 19.49 4.08
N MET A 55 -3.98 19.16 2.79
CA MET A 55 -3.79 20.16 1.74
C MET A 55 -5.02 21.06 1.56
N VAL A 56 -6.23 20.53 1.81
CA VAL A 56 -7.46 21.32 1.80
C VAL A 56 -7.53 22.24 3.02
N GLU A 57 -7.12 21.76 4.19
CA GLU A 57 -7.20 22.49 5.45
C GLU A 57 -6.07 23.53 5.64
N GLN A 58 -4.95 23.37 4.94
CA GLN A 58 -3.76 24.20 5.11
C GLN A 58 -3.39 24.90 3.80
N PRO A 59 -3.86 26.14 3.57
CA PRO A 59 -3.53 26.93 2.38
C PRO A 59 -2.03 27.11 2.15
N ALA A 60 -1.22 27.01 3.20
CA ALA A 60 0.25 27.07 3.14
C ALA A 60 0.87 25.95 2.28
N LEU A 61 0.17 24.85 2.04
CA LEU A 61 0.64 23.72 1.22
C LEU A 61 0.37 23.90 -0.28
N SER A 62 -0.37 24.96 -0.68
CA SER A 62 -0.76 25.20 -2.08
C SER A 62 0.43 25.25 -3.05
N ARG A 63 1.57 25.78 -2.61
CA ARG A 63 2.79 25.90 -3.41
C ARG A 63 3.37 24.56 -3.86
N ILE A 64 3.06 23.46 -3.17
CA ILE A 64 3.49 22.10 -3.54
C ILE A 64 2.96 21.73 -4.94
N LEU A 65 1.78 22.24 -5.29
CA LEU A 65 1.13 21.99 -6.58
C LEU A 65 1.41 23.08 -7.63
N ASP A 66 2.20 24.10 -7.30
CA ASP A 66 2.51 25.20 -8.23
C ASP A 66 3.69 24.81 -9.15
N PRO A 67 3.49 24.70 -10.47
CA PRO A 67 4.56 24.39 -11.41
C PRO A 67 5.61 25.50 -11.52
N ASN A 68 5.30 26.72 -11.08
CA ASN A 68 6.19 27.88 -11.13
C ASN A 68 6.93 28.13 -9.80
N ALA A 69 6.71 27.31 -8.77
CA ALA A 69 7.43 27.44 -7.52
C ALA A 69 8.94 27.29 -7.75
N ASP A 70 9.74 28.21 -7.19
CA ASP A 70 11.20 28.11 -7.21
C ASP A 70 11.77 27.88 -5.81
N PRO A 71 12.15 26.62 -5.48
CA PRO A 71 12.82 26.28 -4.23
C PRO A 71 14.15 27.00 -3.98
N LYS A 72 14.76 27.60 -5.01
CA LYS A 72 16.01 28.37 -4.90
C LYS A 72 15.77 29.80 -4.44
N GLU A 73 14.69 30.42 -4.92
CA GLU A 73 14.32 31.79 -4.52
C GLU A 73 13.57 31.80 -3.19
N GLU A 74 12.62 30.89 -3.00
CA GLU A 74 11.91 30.72 -1.74
C GLU A 74 12.11 29.27 -1.22
N PRO A 75 12.89 29.07 -0.14
CA PRO A 75 13.20 27.75 0.39
C PRO A 75 11.96 26.90 0.68
N ILE A 76 12.09 25.59 0.51
CA ILE A 76 11.03 24.62 0.84
C ILE A 76 10.73 24.70 2.34
N LYS A 77 9.48 24.99 2.67
CA LYS A 77 9.01 25.14 4.04
C LYS A 77 8.96 23.78 4.75
N PRO A 78 9.13 23.73 6.08
CA PRO A 78 9.05 22.49 6.84
C PRO A 78 7.75 21.71 6.61
N GLU A 79 6.62 22.42 6.53
CA GLU A 79 5.29 21.85 6.35
C GLU A 79 5.14 21.22 4.96
N GLU A 80 5.64 21.89 3.92
CA GLU A 80 5.65 21.37 2.55
C GLU A 80 6.49 20.10 2.44
N ARG A 81 7.69 20.12 3.04
CA ARG A 81 8.56 18.94 3.10
C ARG A 81 7.90 17.79 3.83
N ARG A 82 7.24 18.06 4.96
CA ARG A 82 6.55 17.04 5.75
C ARG A 82 5.41 16.43 4.95
N PHE A 83 4.61 17.25 4.28
CA PHE A 83 3.51 16.79 3.45
C PHE A 83 4.01 15.89 2.30
N VAL A 84 5.01 16.34 1.55
CA VAL A 84 5.58 15.53 0.46
C VAL A 84 6.13 14.21 0.99
N ASN A 85 6.82 14.21 2.14
CA ASN A 85 7.29 12.97 2.75
C ASN A 85 6.14 12.01 3.07
N LEU A 86 5.01 12.50 3.59
CA LEU A 86 3.83 11.67 3.86
C LEU A 86 3.26 11.06 2.56
N VAL A 87 3.12 11.88 1.51
CA VAL A 87 2.67 11.39 0.19
C VAL A 87 3.60 10.31 -0.33
N VAL A 88 4.92 10.51 -0.27
CA VAL A 88 5.88 9.56 -0.80
C VAL A 88 5.93 8.28 0.02
N MET A 89 5.81 8.37 1.35
CA MET A 89 5.66 7.19 2.21
C MET A 89 4.40 6.39 1.87
N HIS A 90 3.29 7.08 1.58
CA HIS A 90 2.07 6.43 1.11
C HIS A 90 2.26 5.75 -0.26
N VAL A 91 2.94 6.41 -1.21
CA VAL A 91 3.28 5.81 -2.52
C VAL A 91 4.13 4.54 -2.35
N ILE A 92 5.13 4.56 -1.46
CA ILE A 92 5.95 3.37 -1.16
C ILE A 92 5.11 2.27 -0.53
N ALA A 93 4.23 2.60 0.42
CA ALA A 93 3.35 1.63 1.07
C ALA A 93 2.39 0.97 0.06
N THR A 94 1.79 1.75 -0.84
CA THR A 94 0.92 1.26 -1.90
C THR A 94 1.68 0.39 -2.90
N HIS A 95 2.89 0.81 -3.33
CA HIS A 95 3.73 -0.01 -4.20
C HIS A 95 4.07 -1.38 -3.57
N ASN A 96 4.46 -1.39 -2.29
CA ASN A 96 4.74 -2.64 -1.57
C ASN A 96 3.48 -3.50 -1.45
N ALA A 97 2.31 -2.90 -1.19
CA ALA A 97 1.05 -3.62 -1.10
C ALA A 97 0.65 -4.27 -2.45
N ILE A 98 0.90 -3.59 -3.57
CA ILE A 98 0.69 -4.15 -4.92
C ILE A 98 1.67 -5.29 -5.17
N LYS A 99 2.95 -5.08 -4.87
CA LYS A 99 4.02 -6.09 -5.04
C LYS A 99 3.73 -7.38 -4.28
N GLU A 100 3.24 -7.28 -3.04
CA GLU A 100 2.87 -8.45 -2.22
C GLU A 100 1.50 -9.04 -2.59
N GLY A 101 0.83 -8.51 -3.62
CA GLY A 101 -0.47 -8.99 -4.11
C GLY A 101 -1.62 -8.80 -3.12
N VAL A 102 -1.45 -7.91 -2.14
CA VAL A 102 -2.48 -7.57 -1.14
C VAL A 102 -3.34 -6.38 -1.58
N HIS A 103 -2.82 -5.53 -2.45
CA HIS A 103 -3.55 -4.46 -3.14
C HIS A 103 -3.62 -4.77 -4.64
N ALA A 104 -4.71 -4.36 -5.29
CA ALA A 104 -4.82 -4.48 -6.74
C ALA A 104 -3.92 -3.44 -7.42
N ASP A 105 -3.37 -3.80 -8.58
CA ASP A 105 -2.71 -2.80 -9.41
C ASP A 105 -3.73 -1.73 -9.84
N LEU A 106 -3.29 -0.47 -9.82
CA LEU A 106 -4.11 0.69 -10.12
C LEU A 106 -3.60 1.31 -11.42
N PRO A 107 -4.29 1.09 -12.55
CA PRO A 107 -3.89 1.66 -13.83
C PRO A 107 -3.76 3.19 -13.71
N GLY A 108 -2.60 3.72 -14.11
CA GLY A 108 -2.31 5.16 -14.08
C GLY A 108 -1.69 5.67 -12.77
N LEU A 109 -1.58 4.85 -11.72
CA LEU A 109 -0.97 5.27 -10.44
C LEU A 109 0.46 5.81 -10.62
N GLU A 110 1.30 5.11 -11.39
CA GLU A 110 2.66 5.57 -11.65
C GLU A 110 2.70 6.87 -12.47
N ASP A 111 1.71 7.08 -13.36
CA ASP A 111 1.62 8.30 -14.16
C ASP A 111 1.20 9.49 -13.29
N ASP A 112 0.25 9.30 -12.37
CA ASP A 112 -0.16 10.32 -11.39
C ASP A 112 1.00 10.69 -10.46
N VAL A 113 1.75 9.69 -9.99
CA VAL A 113 2.95 9.92 -9.17
C VAL A 113 4.00 10.67 -9.98
N ARG A 114 4.25 10.28 -11.24
CA ARG A 114 5.21 10.99 -12.11
C ARG A 114 4.79 12.43 -12.33
N ALA A 115 3.51 12.70 -12.53
CA ALA A 115 2.98 14.06 -12.67
C ALA A 115 3.23 14.90 -11.40
N LEU A 116 2.99 14.33 -10.22
CA LEU A 116 3.30 15.00 -8.95
C LEU A 116 4.81 15.25 -8.79
N LEU A 117 5.64 14.25 -9.07
CA LEU A 117 7.09 14.34 -8.93
C LEU A 117 7.77 15.20 -10.00
N ALA A 118 7.06 15.58 -11.06
CA ALA A 118 7.52 16.57 -12.02
C ALA A 118 7.50 18.00 -11.43
N LEU A 119 6.69 18.25 -10.39
CA LEU A 119 6.55 19.56 -9.77
C LEU A 119 7.81 19.96 -8.98
N PRO A 120 8.15 21.26 -8.91
CA PRO A 120 9.43 21.72 -8.36
C PRO A 120 9.69 21.26 -6.93
N ILE A 121 8.72 21.45 -6.04
CA ILE A 121 8.86 21.12 -4.61
C ILE A 121 8.88 19.60 -4.38
N PRO A 122 7.90 18.80 -4.86
CA PRO A 122 7.94 17.35 -4.71
C PRO A 122 9.24 16.71 -5.21
N ARG A 123 9.69 17.12 -6.39
CA ARG A 123 10.92 16.64 -7.00
C ARG A 123 12.14 16.84 -6.12
N GLU A 124 12.34 18.05 -5.61
CA GLU A 124 13.49 18.40 -4.77
C GLU A 124 13.45 17.68 -3.41
N VAL A 125 12.27 17.53 -2.82
CA VAL A 125 12.11 16.77 -1.58
C VAL A 125 12.45 15.29 -1.79
N VAL A 126 11.91 14.67 -2.85
CA VAL A 126 12.17 13.25 -3.15
C VAL A 126 13.64 13.00 -3.46
N ARG A 127 14.27 13.86 -4.28
CA ARG A 127 15.73 13.77 -4.55
C ARG A 127 16.55 13.76 -3.27
N ALA A 128 16.25 14.66 -2.33
CA ALA A 128 16.93 14.69 -1.04
C ALA A 128 16.67 13.41 -0.21
N MET A 129 15.45 12.86 -0.30
CA MET A 129 15.06 11.67 0.43
C MET A 129 15.74 10.39 -0.08
N LEU A 130 16.05 10.27 -1.38
CA LEU A 130 16.65 9.06 -2.00
C LEU A 130 17.91 8.56 -1.28
N THR A 131 18.70 9.47 -0.71
CA THR A 131 19.94 9.16 0.02
C THR A 131 19.71 8.20 1.19
N TYR A 132 18.55 8.29 1.84
CA TYR A 132 18.21 7.52 3.05
C TYR A 132 17.36 6.28 2.76
N GLN A 133 16.97 6.07 1.50
CA GLN A 133 16.10 4.95 1.11
C GLN A 133 16.90 3.69 0.80
N SER A 134 16.25 2.53 1.00
CA SER A 134 16.77 1.22 0.60
C SER A 134 17.04 1.17 -0.92
N PRO A 135 17.95 0.31 -1.41
CA PRO A 135 18.26 0.23 -2.84
C PRO A 135 17.03 -0.01 -3.74
N GLU A 136 16.09 -0.82 -3.26
CA GLU A 136 14.84 -1.12 -3.98
C GLU A 136 13.94 0.11 -4.09
N VAL A 137 13.60 0.73 -2.96
CA VAL A 137 12.74 1.94 -2.93
C VAL A 137 13.39 3.07 -3.73
N ARG A 138 14.71 3.22 -3.61
CA ARG A 138 15.47 4.19 -4.38
C ARG A 138 15.32 3.95 -5.88
N SER A 139 15.48 2.71 -6.35
CA SER A 139 15.32 2.39 -7.77
C SER A 139 13.90 2.66 -8.26
N TYR A 140 12.89 2.33 -7.45
CA TYR A 140 11.49 2.61 -7.78
C TYR A 140 11.23 4.11 -7.93
N LEU A 141 11.57 4.91 -6.91
CA LEU A 141 11.36 6.36 -6.94
C LEU A 141 12.19 7.05 -8.05
N GLN A 142 13.38 6.56 -8.36
CA GLN A 142 14.20 7.08 -9.45
C GLN A 142 13.57 6.88 -10.83
N LYS A 143 12.76 5.83 -11.03
CA LYS A 143 12.03 5.62 -12.31
C LYS A 143 10.84 6.58 -12.46
N LEU A 144 10.40 7.18 -11.37
CA LEU A 144 9.25 8.08 -11.32
C LEU A 144 9.65 9.57 -11.35
N LEU A 145 10.95 9.86 -11.21
CA LEU A 145 11.54 11.20 -11.30
C LEU A 145 12.00 11.53 -12.72
#